data_AF-A0A2E2Y0N8-F1
#
_entry.id   AF-A0A2E2Y0N8-F1
#
_cell.length_a   1.000
_cell.length_b   1.000
_cell.length_c   1.000
_cell.angle_alpha   90.00
_cell.angle_beta   90.00
_cell.angle_gamma   90.00
#
_symmetry.space_group_name_H-M   'P 1'
#
loop_
_entity.id
_entity.type
_entity.pdbx_description
1 polymer ?
#
loop_
_entity_poly.entity_id
_entity_poly.type
_entity_poly.pdbx_seq_one_letter_code
_entity_poly.pdbx_strand_id
1 'polypeptide(L)' 'MNYIIEGEGYLIYESGEKLPLKKGDFALVNPNEKYQYRNASSENEFIMICGVPKEFE' A
#
# COMPACT_ATOMS: atom_id res chain seq x y z
N MET A 1 -4.20 -0.10 -7.95
CA MET A 1 -2.86 -0.72 -7.98
C MET A 1 -1.88 0.31 -7.49
N ASN A 2 -1.07 -0.02 -6.49
CA ASN A 2 -0.12 0.92 -5.92
C ASN A 2 1.31 0.41 -6.08
N TYR A 3 2.23 1.30 -6.44
CA TYR A 3 3.66 0.98 -6.61
C TYR A 3 4.49 1.74 -5.58
N ILE A 4 5.34 1.02 -4.84
CA ILE A 4 6.17 1.63 -3.79
C ILE A 4 7.44 2.17 -4.41
N ILE A 5 7.65 3.48 -4.28
CA ILE A 5 8.82 4.16 -4.84
C ILE A 5 9.91 4.42 -3.80
N GLU A 6 9.58 4.43 -2.50
CA GLU A 6 10.54 4.64 -1.41
C GLU A 6 10.03 4.05 -0.08
N GLY A 7 10.97 3.61 0.76
CA GLY A 7 10.70 3.16 2.12
C GLY A 7 10.13 1.75 2.25
N GLU A 8 9.70 1.45 3.49
CA GLU A 8 9.17 0.16 3.92
C GLU A 8 7.90 0.36 4.76
N GLY A 9 6.91 -0.50 4.52
CA GLY A 9 5.62 -0.42 5.14
C GLY A 9 4.87 -1.74 5.07
N TYR A 10 3.57 -1.67 5.33
CA TYR A 10 2.69 -2.82 5.13
C TYR A 10 1.28 -2.36 4.77
N LEU A 11 0.61 -3.20 4.00
CA LEU A 11 -0.83 -3.14 3.79
C LEU A 11 -1.49 -4.00 4.86
N ILE A 12 -2.41 -3.42 5.63
CA ILE A 12 -3.22 -4.16 6.60
C ILE A 12 -4.65 -4.29 6.10
N TYR A 13 -5.15 -5.52 6.04
CA TYR A 13 -6.53 -5.82 5.69
C TYR A 13 -7.44 -5.80 6.93
N GLU A 14 -8.75 -5.80 6.73
CA GLU A 14 -9.73 -5.85 7.84
C GLU A 14 -9.57 -7.11 8.72
N SER A 15 -9.10 -8.23 8.15
CA SER A 15 -8.77 -9.45 8.89
C SER A 15 -7.61 -9.28 9.89
N GLY A 16 -6.85 -8.19 9.78
CA GLY A 16 -5.59 -7.97 10.49
C GLY A 16 -4.37 -8.58 9.80
N GLU A 17 -4.55 -9.29 8.68
CA GLU A 17 -3.46 -9.77 7.86
C GLU A 17 -2.60 -8.61 7.35
N LYS A 18 -1.28 -8.79 7.39
CA LYS A 18 -0.31 -7.79 6.95
C LYS A 18 0.48 -8.32 5.77
N LEU A 19 0.45 -7.57 4.67
CA LEU A 19 1.35 -7.77 3.54
C LEU A 19 2.50 -6.76 3.66
N PRO A 20 3.75 -7.21 3.92
CA PRO A 20 4.90 -6.32 3.94
C PRO A 20 5.16 -5.76 2.53
N LEU A 21 5.56 -4.49 2.47
CA LEU A 21 5.81 -3.75 1.24
C LEU A 21 7.09 -2.94 1.36
N LYS A 22 7.90 -2.91 0.29
CA LYS A 22 9.11 -2.10 0.18
C LYS A 22 9.27 -1.54 -1.22
N LYS A 23 10.22 -0.64 -1.39
CA LYS A 23 10.59 -0.08 -2.71
C LYS A 23 10.69 -1.16 -3.79
N GLY A 24 9.98 -0.93 -4.90
CA GLY A 24 9.90 -1.84 -6.04
C GLY A 24 8.72 -2.81 -5.99
N ASP A 25 8.00 -2.91 -4.86
CA ASP A 25 6.83 -3.77 -4.76
C ASP A 25 5.59 -3.14 -5.38
N PHE A 26 4.71 -4.01 -5.86
CA PHE A 26 3.35 -3.66 -6.27
C PHE A 26 2.35 -4.22 -5.26
N ALA A 27 1.36 -3.41 -4.90
CA ALA A 27 0.20 -3.80 -4.11
C ALA A 27 -1.07 -3.70 -4.97
N LEU A 28 -1.69 -4.85 -5.21
CA LEU A 28 -3.01 -4.92 -5.85
C LEU A 28 -4.06 -5.15 -4.76
N VAL A 29 -5.07 -4.30 -4.76
CA VAL A 29 -6.22 -4.35 -3.85
C VAL A 29 -7.46 -4.44 -4.71
N ASN A 30 -8.34 -5.38 -4.39
CA ASN A 30 -9.56 -5.59 -5.15
C ASN A 30 -10.64 -4.57 -4.73
N PRO A 31 -11.61 -4.29 -5.61
CA PRO A 31 -12.78 -3.52 -5.23
C PRO A 31 -13.47 -4.10 -3.99
N ASN A 32 -13.99 -3.22 -3.13
CA ASN A 32 -14.68 -3.55 -1.88
C ASN A 32 -13.78 -4.19 -0.79
N GLU A 33 -12.48 -4.34 -1.00
CA GLU A 33 -11.56 -4.68 0.08
C GLU A 33 -11.31 -3.47 0.96
N LYS A 34 -11.40 -3.66 2.28
CA LYS A 34 -11.01 -2.64 3.25
C LYS A 34 -9.57 -2.89 3.67
N TYR A 35 -8.74 -1.88 3.44
CA TYR A 35 -7.31 -1.93 3.69
C TYR A 35 -6.75 -0.58 4.12
N GLN A 36 -5.56 -0.58 4.72
CA GLN A 36 -4.82 0.62 5.06
C GLN A 36 -3.33 0.40 4.83
N TYR A 37 -2.66 1.37 4.22
CA TYR A 37 -1.20 1.41 4.16
C TYR A 37 -0.65 2.02 5.45
N ARG A 38 0.40 1.43 6.01
CA ARG A 38 1.11 1.95 7.18
C ARG A 38 2.61 1.99 6.92
N ASN A 39 3.22 3.11 7.28
CA ASN A 39 4.67 3.23 7.34
C ASN A 39 5.19 2.39 8.53
N ALA A 40 6.22 1.58 8.28
CA ALA A 40 6.85 0.76 9.31
C ALA A 40 8.00 1.49 10.03
N SER A 41 8.44 2.64 9.50
CA SER A 41 9.54 3.45 10.04
C SER A 41 9.03 4.70 10.74
N SER A 42 9.74 5.13 11.79
CA SER A 42 9.61 6.46 12.39
C SER A 42 10.49 7.51 11.73
N GLU A 43 11.52 7.10 11.00
CA GLU A 43 12.59 7.96 10.49
C GLU A 43 12.51 8.17 8.97
N ASN A 44 12.02 7.18 8.24
CA ASN A 44 12.00 7.17 6.78
C ASN A 44 10.57 7.32 6.25
N GLU A 45 10.42 8.02 5.13
CA GLU A 45 9.12 8.13 4.44
C GLU A 45 8.75 6.82 3.74
N PHE A 46 7.45 6.53 3.68
CA PHE A 46 6.89 5.45 2.87
C PHE A 46 6.07 6.07 1.74
N ILE A 47 6.66 6.10 0.54
CA ILE A 47 6.12 6.83 -0.60
C ILE A 47 5.67 5.83 -1.66
N MET A 48 4.45 6.04 -2.17
CA MET A 48 3.85 5.21 -3.20
C MET A 48 3.10 6.04 -4.23
N ILE A 49 2.97 5.49 -5.43
CA ILE A 49 2.07 5.98 -6.47
C ILE A 49 0.77 5.19 -6.37
N CYS A 50 -0.35 5.88 -6.19
CA CYS A 50 -1.68 5.27 -6.18
C CYS A 50 -2.28 5.34 -7.59
N GLY A 51 -2.36 4.19 -8.27
CA GLY A 51 -3.03 4.07 -9.56
C GLY A 51 -4.46 3.62 -9.37
N VAL A 52 -5.41 4.54 -9.48
CA VAL A 52 -6.85 4.29 -9.49
C VAL A 52 -7.36 4.41 -10.93
N PRO A 53 -8.10 3.42 -11.46
CA PRO A 53 -8.75 3.59 -12.75
C PRO A 53 -9.73 4.76 -12.69
N LYS A 54 -9.76 5.61 -13.73
CA LYS A 54 -10.59 6.82 -13.81
C LYS A 54 -12.08 6.61 -13.52
N GLU A 55 -12.59 5.41 -13.78
CA GLU A 55 -13.99 5.03 -13.52
C GLU A 55 -14.31 4.87 -12.02
N PHE A 56 -13.30 4.88 -11.14
CA PHE A 56 -13.43 4.70 -9.68
C PHE A 56 -12.78 5.82 -8.85
N GLU A 57 -12.34 6.92 -9.48
CA GLU A 57 -11.94 8.15 -8.78
C GLU A 57 -13.16 8.91 -8.25
#